data_AF-A0A2S9MD91-F1
#
_entry.id   AF-A0A2S9MD91-F1
#
_cell.length_a   1.000
_cell.length_b   1.000
_cell.length_c   1.000
_cell.angle_alpha   90.00
_cell.angle_beta   90.00
_cell.angle_gamma   90.00
#
_symmetry.space_group_name_H-M   'P 1'
#
loop_
_entity.id
_entity.type
_entity.pdbx_description
1 polymer ?
#
loop_
_entity_poly.entity_id
_entity_poly.type
_entity_poly.pdbx_seq_one_letter_code
_entity_poly.pdbx_strand_id
1 'polypeptide(L)'
;MKGLLILVSASVFLFAYAAGSRADQTIPEYYRYLARINVRPAVIKCVAEINRWIRTSVQYDMFIAPDGRLLKAKVRAFRAIEGRTARGPFVDSMVTIRASARLRPSGAWIPVSAKCSAWRSHIVGMTIKPLETQ
;
A
#
# COMPACT_ATOMS: atom_id res chain seq x y z
N MET A 1 -14.16 -54.31 12.77
CA MET A 1 -14.73 -53.18 12.00
C MET A 1 -15.19 -52.06 12.96
N LYS A 2 -14.27 -51.28 13.53
CA LYS A 2 -14.56 -50.17 14.48
C LYS A 2 -13.52 -49.03 14.40
N GLY A 3 -12.60 -49.09 13.44
CA GLY A 3 -11.45 -48.17 13.33
C GLY A 3 -11.49 -47.22 12.14
N LEU A 4 -12.64 -47.07 11.47
CA LEU A 4 -12.76 -46.28 10.23
C LEU A 4 -13.68 -45.05 10.37
N LEU A 5 -13.99 -44.63 11.60
CA LEU A 5 -14.86 -43.46 11.85
C LEU A 5 -14.15 -42.32 12.59
N ILE A 6 -12.89 -42.49 13.01
CA ILE A 6 -12.15 -41.47 13.75
C ILE A 6 -11.25 -40.61 12.82
N LEU A 7 -11.05 -41.00 11.56
CA LEU A 7 -10.19 -40.29 10.63
C LEU A 7 -10.88 -39.13 9.87
N VAL A 8 -12.20 -38.95 10.02
CA VAL A 8 -12.94 -37.91 9.26
C VAL A 8 -13.06 -36.58 10.03
N SER A 9 -12.86 -36.57 11.36
CA SER A 9 -12.99 -35.34 12.16
C SER A 9 -11.75 -34.42 12.12
N ALA A 10 -10.61 -34.91 11.65
CA ALA A 10 -9.36 -34.13 11.63
C ALA A 10 -9.23 -33.19 10.42
N SER A 11 -10.07 -33.34 9.39
CA SER A 11 -9.89 -32.63 8.10
C SER A 11 -10.62 -31.29 7.99
N VAL A 12 -11.43 -30.90 8.98
CA VAL A 12 -12.25 -29.67 8.91
C VAL A 12 -11.63 -28.46 9.65
N PHE A 13 -10.55 -28.65 10.41
CA PHE A 13 -9.94 -27.56 11.20
C PHE A 13 -8.81 -26.77 10.50
N LEU A 14 -8.59 -26.97 9.20
CA LEU A 14 -7.49 -26.30 8.46
C LEU A 14 -7.89 -25.00 7.73
N PHE A 15 -9.13 -24.53 7.82
CA PHE A 15 -9.59 -23.32 7.12
C PHE A 15 -9.63 -22.02 7.93
N ALA A 16 -9.01 -21.97 9.12
CA ALA A 16 -8.99 -20.76 9.95
C ALA A 16 -7.65 -19.99 10.00
N TYR A 17 -6.67 -20.32 9.13
CA TYR A 17 -5.35 -19.66 9.11
C TYR A 17 -5.22 -18.55 8.06
N ALA A 18 -6.28 -17.80 7.77
CA ALA A 18 -6.24 -16.73 6.77
C ALA A 18 -6.88 -15.41 7.26
N ALA A 19 -6.52 -14.94 8.46
CA ALA A 19 -6.82 -13.56 8.85
C ALA A 19 -5.81 -13.05 9.88
N GLY A 20 -4.75 -12.40 9.40
CA GLY A 20 -3.86 -11.62 10.26
C GLY A 20 -2.38 -11.84 10.02
N SER A 21 -1.92 -11.82 8.76
CA SER A 21 -0.56 -11.40 8.50
C SER A 21 -0.43 -9.93 8.89
N ARG A 22 -0.18 -9.68 10.18
CA ARG A 22 0.39 -8.42 10.66
C ARG A 22 1.72 -8.30 9.93
N ALA A 23 1.70 -7.62 8.78
CA ALA A 23 2.91 -7.24 8.09
C ALA A 23 3.76 -6.50 9.12
N ASP A 24 4.92 -7.06 9.41
CA ASP A 24 5.96 -6.42 10.20
C ASP A 24 6.10 -4.99 9.68
N GLN A 25 5.80 -4.03 10.56
CA GLN A 25 5.60 -2.62 10.25
C GLN A 25 6.93 -1.86 10.12
N THR A 26 8.03 -2.60 10.18
CA THR A 26 9.36 -2.10 9.92
C THR A 26 9.44 -1.74 8.44
N ILE A 27 9.80 -0.49 8.14
CA ILE A 27 10.14 -0.05 6.77
C ILE A 27 11.09 -1.12 6.21
N PRO A 28 10.73 -1.84 5.12
CA PRO A 28 11.56 -2.91 4.60
C PRO A 28 12.99 -2.39 4.39
N GLU A 29 14.00 -3.20 4.70
CA GLU A 29 15.40 -2.76 4.74
C GLU A 29 15.81 -2.01 3.46
N TYR A 30 15.32 -2.48 2.32
CA TYR A 30 15.50 -1.87 1.00
C TYR A 30 15.08 -0.40 0.91
N TYR A 31 14.18 0.10 1.76
CA TYR A 31 13.74 1.51 1.77
C TYR A 31 14.45 2.38 2.81
N ARG A 32 15.35 1.83 3.65
CA ARG A 32 16.07 2.64 4.66
C ARG A 32 16.93 3.73 4.04
N TYR A 33 17.39 3.56 2.81
CA TYR A 33 18.14 4.62 2.11
C TYR A 33 17.29 5.88 1.88
N LEU A 34 15.97 5.73 1.67
CA LEU A 34 15.07 6.87 1.50
C LEU A 34 15.04 7.76 2.75
N ALA A 35 15.14 7.16 3.94
CA ALA A 35 15.27 7.91 5.19
C ALA A 35 16.60 8.67 5.25
N ARG A 36 17.70 8.08 4.76
CA ARG A 36 19.03 8.73 4.71
C ARG A 36 19.06 9.97 3.81
N ILE A 37 18.25 9.98 2.75
CA ILE A 37 18.11 11.15 1.87
C ILE A 37 16.97 12.09 2.28
N ASN A 38 16.43 11.97 3.51
CA ASN A 38 15.37 12.83 4.07
C ASN A 38 13.99 12.71 3.42
N VAL A 39 13.65 11.57 2.81
CA VAL A 39 12.26 11.31 2.41
C VAL A 39 11.39 11.13 3.66
N ARG A 40 10.24 11.80 3.69
CA ARG A 40 9.32 11.77 4.83
C ARG A 40 8.83 10.34 5.11
N PRO A 41 8.74 9.88 6.37
CA PRO A 41 8.33 8.50 6.70
C PRO A 41 7.00 8.07 6.09
N ALA A 42 6.00 8.96 6.04
CA ALA A 42 4.71 8.69 5.41
C ALA A 42 4.82 8.37 3.90
N VAL A 43 5.77 9.03 3.22
CA VAL A 43 6.07 8.78 1.80
C VAL A 43 6.73 7.42 1.64
N ILE A 44 7.70 7.09 2.48
CA ILE A 44 8.38 5.79 2.46
C ILE A 44 7.37 4.64 2.62
N LYS A 45 6.47 4.74 3.61
CA LYS A 45 5.41 3.76 3.83
C LYS A 45 4.47 3.64 2.63
N CYS A 46 4.08 4.77 2.04
CA CYS A 46 3.25 4.78 0.82
C CYS A 46 3.93 4.04 -0.35
N VAL A 47 5.22 4.29 -0.60
CA VAL A 47 5.98 3.57 -1.65
C VAL A 47 6.07 2.08 -1.37
N ALA A 48 6.35 1.70 -0.12
CA ALA A 48 6.43 0.30 0.27
C ALA A 48 5.11 -0.45 0.02
N GLU A 49 3.98 0.16 0.40
CA GLU A 49 2.65 -0.42 0.18
C GLU A 49 2.25 -0.47 -1.29
N ILE A 50 2.59 0.55 -2.09
CA ILE A 50 2.37 0.51 -3.54
C ILE A 50 3.14 -0.66 -4.17
N ASN A 51 4.42 -0.81 -3.85
CA ASN A 51 5.24 -1.89 -4.40
C ASN A 51 4.78 -3.27 -3.94
N ARG A 52 4.19 -3.37 -2.74
CA ARG A 52 3.53 -4.60 -2.28
C ARG A 52 2.28 -4.89 -3.10
N TRP A 53 1.40 -3.90 -3.27
CA TRP A 53 0.14 -4.05 -4.02
C TRP A 53 0.34 -4.35 -5.50
N ILE A 54 1.38 -3.78 -6.13
CA ILE A 54 1.67 -4.01 -7.55
C ILE A 54 1.93 -5.46 -7.87
N ARG A 55 2.50 -6.22 -6.93
CA ARG A 55 2.71 -7.67 -7.11
C ARG A 55 1.40 -8.43 -7.37
N THR A 56 0.28 -7.90 -6.89
CA THR A 56 -1.06 -8.48 -7.07
C THR A 56 -1.95 -7.66 -8.01
N SER A 57 -1.44 -6.59 -8.62
CA SER A 57 -2.23 -5.72 -9.49
C SER A 57 -2.40 -6.33 -10.87
N VAL A 58 -3.64 -6.31 -11.37
CA VAL A 58 -3.96 -6.72 -12.75
C VAL A 58 -3.53 -5.69 -13.79
N GLN A 59 -3.51 -4.41 -13.42
CA GLN A 59 -3.27 -3.30 -14.36
C GLN A 59 -1.77 -2.99 -14.50
N TYR A 60 -1.03 -3.05 -13.40
CA TYR A 60 0.37 -2.65 -13.34
C TYR A 60 1.26 -3.80 -12.87
N ASP A 61 2.47 -3.90 -13.43
CA ASP A 61 3.48 -4.87 -13.02
C ASP A 61 4.69 -4.21 -12.32
N MET A 62 4.93 -2.92 -12.54
CA MET A 62 6.03 -2.17 -11.93
C MET A 62 5.66 -0.70 -11.63
N PHE A 63 6.31 -0.12 -10.62
CA PHE A 63 6.21 1.30 -10.28
C PHE A 63 7.56 1.85 -9.88
N ILE A 64 7.90 3.00 -10.46
CA ILE A 64 9.16 3.70 -10.22
C ILE A 64 8.86 5.15 -9.91
N ALA A 65 9.25 5.57 -8.70
CA ALA A 65 9.23 6.95 -8.27
C ALA A 65 10.68 7.43 -8.07
N PRO A 66 11.20 8.33 -8.93
CA PRO A 66 12.54 8.90 -8.75
C PRO A 66 12.68 9.58 -7.39
N ASP A 67 13.86 9.49 -6.76
CA ASP A 67 14.12 10.04 -5.43
C ASP A 67 13.75 11.53 -5.33
N GLY A 68 14.11 12.33 -6.33
CA GLY A 68 13.74 13.75 -6.39
C GLY A 68 12.21 14.00 -6.40
N ARG A 69 11.41 13.06 -6.94
CA ARG A 69 9.94 13.13 -6.87
C ARG A 69 9.40 12.69 -5.51
N LEU A 70 10.07 11.74 -4.85
CA LEU A 70 9.72 11.32 -3.49
C LEU A 70 9.98 12.44 -2.47
N LEU A 71 11.09 13.17 -2.61
CA LEU A 71 11.38 14.35 -1.80
C LEU A 71 10.34 15.47 -1.98
N LYS A 72 9.79 15.58 -3.18
CA LYS A 72 8.75 16.55 -3.54
C LYS A 72 7.32 16.03 -3.34
N ALA A 73 7.15 14.83 -2.77
CA ALA A 73 5.84 14.24 -2.56
C ALA A 73 5.00 15.11 -1.62
N LYS A 74 3.74 15.33 -1.99
CA LYS A 74 2.84 16.17 -1.20
C LYS A 74 2.26 15.32 -0.09
N VAL A 75 2.43 15.73 1.17
CA VAL A 75 1.74 15.13 2.31
C VAL A 75 0.81 16.18 2.90
N ARG A 76 -0.49 15.94 2.79
CA ARG A 76 -1.53 16.77 3.38
C ARG A 76 -2.01 16.10 4.67
N ALA A 77 -1.85 16.76 5.81
CA ALA A 77 -2.46 16.29 7.05
C ALA A 77 -3.89 16.80 7.12
N PHE A 78 -4.84 15.92 7.44
CA PHE A 78 -6.18 16.30 7.85
C PHE A 78 -6.14 16.43 9.37
N ARG A 79 -6.29 17.65 9.88
CA ARG A 79 -6.59 17.82 11.30
C ARG A 79 -7.99 17.24 11.49
N ALA A 80 -8.09 16.14 12.23
CA ALA A 80 -9.37 15.68 12.73
C ALA A 80 -9.93 16.81 13.59
N ILE A 81 -10.95 17.51 13.08
CA ILE A 81 -11.75 18.38 13.93
C ILE A 81 -12.57 17.41 14.77
N GLU A 82 -12.16 17.20 16.02
CA GLU A 82 -12.95 16.54 17.05
C GLU A 82 -14.35 17.18 17.04
N GLY A 83 -15.35 16.47 16.52
CA GLY A 83 -16.74 16.95 16.54
C GLY A 83 -17.58 16.67 15.30
N ARG A 84 -17.05 16.14 14.19
CA ARG A 84 -17.89 15.75 13.04
C ARG A 84 -17.91 14.25 12.84
N THR A 85 -19.09 13.67 13.03
CA THR A 85 -19.54 12.33 12.62
C THR A 85 -19.37 12.13 11.10
N ALA A 86 -18.13 12.00 10.65
CA ALA A 86 -17.83 11.66 9.27
C ALA A 86 -17.83 10.14 9.10
N ARG A 87 -18.85 9.61 8.42
CA ARG A 87 -19.00 8.19 8.00
C ARG A 87 -18.00 7.80 6.89
N GLY A 88 -16.74 8.21 7.02
CA GLY A 88 -15.65 7.83 6.11
C GLY A 88 -14.51 7.15 6.89
N PRO A 89 -13.59 6.45 6.21
CA PRO A 89 -12.41 5.93 6.88
C PRO A 89 -11.69 7.09 7.57
N PHE A 90 -11.35 6.93 8.84
CA PHE A 90 -10.53 7.90 9.56
C PHE A 90 -9.20 8.03 8.80
N VAL A 91 -8.94 9.18 8.19
CA VAL A 91 -7.70 9.43 7.43
C VAL A 91 -7.07 10.70 8.00
N ASP A 92 -5.86 10.55 8.53
CA ASP A 92 -5.13 11.64 9.18
C ASP A 92 -4.20 12.34 8.18
N SER A 93 -3.79 11.65 7.12
CA SER A 93 -3.00 12.26 6.06
C SER A 93 -3.17 11.61 4.70
N MET A 94 -2.96 12.39 3.65
CA MET A 94 -2.90 11.92 2.27
C MET A 94 -1.54 12.25 1.66
N VAL A 95 -0.87 11.22 1.18
CA VAL A 95 0.40 11.30 0.45
C VAL A 95 0.08 11.26 -1.05
N THR A 96 0.66 12.17 -1.83
CA THR A 96 0.58 12.17 -3.30
C THR A 96 1.98 12.14 -3.89
N ILE A 97 2.25 11.13 -4.72
CA ILE A 97 3.54 10.86 -5.36
C ILE A 97 3.36 10.88 -6.87
N ARG A 98 4.21 11.61 -7.57
CA ARG A 98 4.34 11.52 -9.03
C ARG A 98 5.38 10.47 -9.39
N ALA A 99 5.04 9.56 -10.27
CA ALA A 99 5.86 8.40 -10.60
C ALA A 99 5.62 7.96 -12.05
N SER A 100 6.22 6.85 -12.44
CA SER A 100 5.87 6.10 -13.65
C SER A 100 5.46 4.69 -13.25
N ALA A 101 4.44 4.16 -13.91
CA ALA A 101 4.02 2.77 -13.74
C ALA A 101 4.08 2.07 -15.09
N ARG A 102 4.43 0.78 -15.07
CA ARG A 102 4.42 -0.05 -16.26
C ARG A 102 3.10 -0.80 -16.33
N LEU A 103 2.46 -0.73 -17.50
CA LEU A 103 1.21 -1.43 -17.77
C LEU A 103 1.51 -2.91 -17.98
N ARG A 104 0.78 -3.78 -17.28
CA ARG A 104 0.93 -5.22 -17.42
C ARG A 104 0.60 -5.75 -18.83
N PRO A 105 -0.49 -5.31 -19.50
CA PRO A 105 -0.84 -5.88 -20.81
C PRO A 105 0.10 -5.47 -21.94
N SER A 106 0.57 -4.22 -21.96
CA SER A 106 1.37 -3.68 -23.07
C SER A 106 2.85 -3.53 -22.75
N GLY A 107 3.24 -3.64 -21.47
CA GLY A 107 4.59 -3.35 -21.01
C GLY A 107 4.99 -1.87 -21.13
N ALA A 108 4.07 -0.98 -21.52
CA ALA A 108 4.35 0.44 -21.72
C ALA A 108 4.47 1.18 -20.38
N TRP A 109 5.41 2.11 -20.32
CA TRP A 109 5.57 3.00 -19.18
C TRP A 109 4.69 4.22 -19.33
N ILE A 110 3.86 4.49 -18.33
CA ILE A 110 3.00 5.69 -18.30
C ILE A 110 3.27 6.53 -17.06
N PRO A 111 3.21 7.88 -17.17
CA PRO A 111 3.30 8.75 -16.01
C PRO A 111 2.04 8.59 -15.15
N VAL A 112 2.22 8.52 -13.82
CA VAL A 112 1.12 8.32 -12.88
C VAL A 112 1.21 9.24 -11.66
N SER A 113 0.06 9.49 -11.05
CA SER A 113 -0.07 10.04 -9.71
C SER A 113 -0.61 8.97 -8.78
N ALA A 114 0.22 8.52 -7.84
CA ALA A 114 -0.20 7.66 -6.76
C ALA A 114 -0.65 8.49 -5.56
N LYS A 115 -1.77 8.11 -4.95
CA LYS A 115 -2.30 8.68 -3.70
C LYS A 115 -2.40 7.57 -2.67
N CYS A 116 -1.85 7.81 -1.47
CA CYS A 116 -2.05 6.95 -0.31
C CYS A 116 -2.77 7.71 0.79
N SER A 117 -3.84 7.13 1.32
CA SER A 117 -4.52 7.60 2.52
C SER A 117 -3.93 6.89 3.72
N ALA A 118 -3.54 7.65 4.75
CA ALA A 118 -2.92 7.12 5.95
C ALA A 118 -3.69 7.49 7.22
N TRP A 119 -3.77 6.53 8.15
CA TRP A 119 -4.38 6.64 9.47
C TRP A 119 -3.46 6.05 10.52
N ARG A 120 -3.19 6.76 11.62
CA ARG A 120 -2.27 6.32 12.68
C ARG A 120 -0.94 5.77 12.13
N SER A 121 -0.40 6.41 11.10
CA SER A 121 0.83 5.98 10.40
C SER A 121 0.74 4.65 9.62
N HIS A 122 -0.46 4.15 9.35
CA HIS A 122 -0.75 3.01 8.47
C HIS A 122 -1.39 3.49 7.17
N ILE A 123 -1.04 2.88 6.04
CA ILE A 123 -1.74 3.13 4.78
C ILE A 123 -3.04 2.33 4.81
N VAL A 124 -4.17 3.02 4.72
CA VAL A 124 -5.53 2.42 4.75
C VAL A 124 -6.21 2.42 3.38
N GLY A 125 -5.62 3.13 2.41
CA GLY A 125 -6.12 3.13 1.04
C GLY A 125 -5.08 3.66 0.07
N MET A 126 -5.15 3.22 -1.18
CA MET A 126 -4.28 3.71 -2.24
C MET A 126 -5.02 3.80 -3.56
N THR A 127 -4.57 4.69 -4.44
CA THR A 127 -5.08 4.82 -5.80
C THR A 127 -3.96 5.28 -6.72
N ILE A 128 -3.82 4.63 -7.87
CA ILE A 128 -2.90 5.07 -8.93
C ILE A 128 -3.74 5.53 -10.11
N LYS A 129 -3.49 6.75 -10.58
CA LYS A 129 -4.15 7.29 -11.78
C LYS A 129 -3.09 7.70 -12.80
N PRO A 130 -3.30 7.45 -14.10
CA PRO A 130 -2.52 8.08 -15.14
C PRO A 130 -2.50 9.61 -14.94
N LEU A 131 -1.36 10.23 -15.18
CA LEU A 131 -1.31 11.68 -15.35
C LEU A 131 -1.78 11.96 -16.77
N GLU A 132 -2.89 12.66 -16.91
CA GLU A 132 -3.28 13.22 -18.20
C GLU A 132 -2.15 14.18 -18.63
N THR A 133 -1.55 13.89 -19.77
CA THR A 133 -0.66 14.81 -20.46
C THR A 133 -1.53 15.97 -20.90
N GLN A 134 -1.49 17.08 -20.15
CA GLN A 134 -1.94 18.38 -20.66
C GLN A 134 -1.01 18.85 -21.76
#